data_AF-A0A0J8R167-F1
#
_entry.id   AF-A0A0J8R167-F1
#
_cell.length_a   1.000
_cell.length_b   1.000
_cell.length_c   1.000
_cell.angle_alpha   90.00
_cell.angle_beta   90.00
_cell.angle_gamma   90.00
#
_symmetry.space_group_name_H-M   'P 1'
#
loop_
_entity.id
_entity.type
_entity.pdbx_description
1 polymer ?
#
loop_
_entity_poly.entity_id
_entity_poly.type
_entity_poly.pdbx_seq_one_letter_code
_entity_poly.pdbx_strand_id
1 'polypeptide(L)'
;MLRNASRCLSRQLRQAARPSVVPRCSVAGRLAYTSVRMVSQLPPVKPPVSVEFPADSYQLLSTSEKAGAAEDALFEQEVNAVKEWWASPRYEGIKRPYSAEDVVSKRGSLQQSYPSSLMARKLFNLLNDKAAKGEPLHTRKS
;
A
#
# COMPACT_ATOMS: atom_id res chain seq x y z
N MET A 1 -41.47 34.76 -20.18
CA MET A 1 -40.93 35.57 -19.07
C MET A 1 -39.48 35.14 -18.89
N LEU A 2 -38.49 35.87 -19.45
CA LEU A 2 -37.64 36.87 -18.75
C LEU A 2 -36.92 36.24 -17.53
N ARG A 3 -35.59 36.14 -17.41
CA ARG A 3 -34.46 36.90 -17.99
C ARG A 3 -33.14 36.12 -17.81
N ASN A 4 -32.26 36.26 -18.82
CA ASN A 4 -30.80 36.08 -18.74
C ASN A 4 -30.17 37.02 -17.71
N ALA A 5 -29.09 36.59 -17.06
CA ALA A 5 -28.18 37.48 -16.35
C ALA A 5 -26.73 37.22 -16.78
N SER A 6 -26.27 38.01 -17.75
CA SER A 6 -24.86 38.27 -18.03
C SER A 6 -24.34 39.29 -17.03
N ARG A 7 -23.18 39.08 -16.41
CA ARG A 7 -22.30 40.18 -15.96
C ARG A 7 -20.83 39.81 -16.15
N CYS A 8 -20.31 40.30 -17.26
CA CYS A 8 -18.90 40.52 -17.52
C CYS A 8 -18.47 41.81 -16.79
N LEU A 9 -17.31 41.84 -16.15
CA LEU A 9 -16.62 43.09 -15.81
C LEU A 9 -15.12 42.94 -16.06
N SER A 10 -14.69 43.53 -17.16
CA SER A 10 -13.31 43.89 -17.46
C SER A 10 -12.95 45.18 -16.72
N ARG A 11 -11.75 45.28 -16.14
CA ARG A 11 -11.04 46.57 -16.15
C ARG A 11 -9.52 46.40 -16.15
N GLN A 12 -8.93 46.81 -17.26
CA GLN A 12 -7.51 46.91 -17.54
C GLN A 12 -6.79 47.99 -16.73
N LEU A 13 -5.52 47.68 -16.46
CA LEU A 13 -4.29 48.50 -16.56
C LEU A 13 -4.23 49.86 -15.87
N ARG A 14 -3.20 50.01 -15.04
CA ARG A 14 -2.26 51.14 -15.13
C ARG A 14 -0.84 50.68 -14.79
N GLN A 15 0.04 50.77 -15.79
CA GLN A 15 1.48 50.74 -15.63
C GLN A 15 1.95 52.10 -15.07
N ALA A 16 2.97 52.08 -14.22
CA ALA A 16 3.87 53.21 -14.04
C ALA A 16 5.28 52.68 -13.78
N ALA A 17 6.18 52.98 -14.72
CA ALA A 17 7.61 52.76 -14.61
C ALA A 17 8.27 53.93 -13.87
N ARG A 18 9.37 53.68 -13.14
CA ARG A 18 10.71 54.22 -13.43
C ARG A 18 11.78 53.78 -12.40
N PRO A 19 13.06 53.81 -12.79
CA PRO A 19 14.15 53.07 -12.15
C PRO A 19 14.93 53.91 -11.13
N SER A 20 15.63 53.24 -10.22
CA SER A 20 16.79 53.83 -9.54
C SER A 20 17.92 52.80 -9.42
N VAL A 21 19.12 53.33 -9.56
CA VAL A 21 20.37 52.68 -9.93
C VAL A 21 21.31 52.77 -8.71
N VAL A 22 21.96 51.63 -8.40
CA VAL A 22 23.17 51.36 -7.54
C VAL A 22 23.18 51.79 -6.04
N PRO A 23 24.04 51.21 -5.15
CA PRO A 23 25.21 50.35 -5.40
C PRO A 23 25.30 49.02 -4.62
N ARG A 24 26.19 48.21 -5.18
CA ARG A 24 26.82 47.00 -4.65
C ARG A 24 27.50 47.27 -3.30
N CYS A 25 27.13 46.53 -2.26
CA CYS A 25 27.98 46.27 -1.11
C CYS A 25 28.05 44.77 -0.87
N SER A 26 29.22 44.22 -1.16
CA SER A 26 29.62 42.83 -0.91
C SER A 26 29.91 42.67 0.58
N VAL A 27 29.04 42.00 1.34
CA VAL A 27 29.40 41.52 2.69
C VAL A 27 28.74 40.19 3.01
N ALA A 28 29.61 39.23 3.33
CA ALA A 28 29.44 38.04 4.15
C ALA A 28 28.49 36.94 3.65
N GLY A 29 29.10 35.79 3.35
CA GLY A 29 28.43 34.58 2.93
C GLY A 29 27.41 34.11 3.97
N ARG A 30 26.17 33.96 3.52
CA ARG A 30 25.26 33.02 4.15
C ARG A 30 25.75 31.64 3.77
N LEU A 31 26.52 30.99 4.66
CA LEU A 31 26.60 29.54 4.68
C LEU A 31 25.18 29.03 4.95
N ALA A 32 24.41 28.87 3.89
CA ALA A 32 23.19 28.08 3.92
C ALA A 32 23.64 26.63 4.10
N TYR A 33 23.84 26.25 5.36
CA TYR A 33 23.86 24.85 5.75
C TYR A 33 22.46 24.31 5.44
N THR A 34 22.29 23.83 4.21
CA THR A 34 21.21 22.90 3.92
C THR A 34 21.61 21.63 4.66
N SER A 35 21.01 21.38 5.83
CA SER A 35 20.99 20.03 6.37
C SER A 35 20.36 19.16 5.28
N VAL A 36 21.18 18.43 4.52
CA VAL A 36 20.68 17.27 3.79
C VAL A 36 20.24 16.30 4.87
N ARG A 37 18.95 16.35 5.21
CA ARG A 37 18.33 15.40 6.12
C ARG A 37 18.38 14.06 5.39
N MET A 38 19.40 13.26 5.69
CA MET A 38 19.52 11.89 5.21
C MET A 38 18.34 11.10 5.78
N VAL A 39 17.23 11.07 5.06
CA VAL A 39 16.11 10.18 5.37
C VAL A 39 16.56 8.79 4.93
N SER A 40 17.00 7.96 5.87
CA SER A 40 17.22 6.54 5.60
C SER A 40 15.88 5.93 5.22
N GLN A 41 15.67 5.66 3.92
CA GLN A 41 14.47 4.98 3.45
C GLN A 41 14.54 3.50 3.82
N LEU A 42 13.49 3.01 4.49
CA LEU A 42 13.34 1.59 4.78
C LEU A 42 13.05 0.85 3.46
N PRO A 43 13.53 -0.40 3.31
CA PRO A 43 13.21 -1.20 2.14
C PRO A 43 11.70 -1.47 2.08
N PRO A 44 11.10 -1.54 0.88
CA PRO A 44 9.68 -1.84 0.73
C PRO A 44 9.37 -3.25 1.24
N VAL A 45 8.27 -3.38 1.98
CA VAL A 45 7.84 -4.66 2.58
C VAL A 45 7.28 -5.57 1.48
N LYS A 46 7.90 -6.74 1.27
CA LYS A 46 7.48 -7.75 0.29
C LYS A 46 7.02 -9.04 0.97
N PRO A 47 5.81 -9.55 0.71
CA PRO A 47 4.66 -8.86 0.09
C PRO A 47 4.17 -7.70 0.98
N PRO A 48 3.44 -6.71 0.44
CA PRO A 48 2.94 -5.57 1.23
C PRO A 48 1.93 -6.03 2.29
N VAL A 49 1.74 -5.19 3.32
CA VAL A 49 0.86 -5.53 4.46
C VAL A 49 -0.61 -5.42 4.06
N SER A 50 -0.96 -4.38 3.30
CA SER A 50 -2.25 -4.26 2.64
C SER A 50 -2.02 -4.59 1.16
N VAL A 51 -2.57 -5.73 0.72
CA VAL A 51 -2.62 -6.10 -0.69
C VAL A 51 -3.98 -5.71 -1.24
N GLU A 52 -4.03 -5.30 -2.52
CA GLU A 52 -5.29 -5.25 -3.25
C GLU A 52 -5.78 -6.69 -3.47
N PHE A 53 -7.02 -6.97 -3.09
CA PHE A 53 -7.57 -8.32 -3.25
C PHE A 53 -8.25 -8.45 -4.62
N PRO A 54 -8.13 -9.59 -5.32
CA PRO A 54 -8.85 -9.82 -6.58
C PRO A 54 -10.36 -9.59 -6.43
N ALA A 55 -10.89 -9.91 -5.26
CA ALA A 55 -12.29 -9.72 -4.91
C ALA A 55 -12.75 -8.25 -4.92
N ASP A 56 -11.86 -7.28 -4.67
CA ASP A 56 -12.23 -5.86 -4.64
C ASP A 56 -12.73 -5.40 -6.01
N SER A 57 -12.10 -5.87 -7.08
CA SER A 57 -12.50 -5.59 -8.47
C SER A 57 -13.87 -6.18 -8.80
N TYR A 58 -14.13 -7.41 -8.35
CA TYR A 58 -15.41 -8.09 -8.50
C TYR A 58 -16.54 -7.35 -7.78
N GLN A 59 -16.26 -6.75 -6.61
CA GLN A 59 -17.28 -6.01 -5.88
C GLN A 59 -17.76 -4.76 -6.61
N LEU A 60 -16.89 -4.13 -7.39
CA LEU A 60 -17.19 -2.91 -8.15
C LEU A 60 -17.97 -3.20 -9.46
N LEU A 61 -18.11 -4.45 -9.87
CA LEU A 61 -18.91 -4.84 -11.04
C LEU A 61 -20.41 -4.57 -10.82
N SER A 62 -21.14 -4.45 -11.93
CA SER A 62 -22.61 -4.38 -11.88
C SER A 62 -23.22 -5.74 -11.50
N THR A 63 -24.43 -5.75 -10.93
CA THR A 63 -25.07 -7.00 -10.46
C THR A 63 -25.30 -8.02 -11.57
N SER A 64 -25.53 -7.58 -12.81
CA SER A 64 -25.70 -8.45 -13.97
C SER A 64 -24.41 -9.14 -14.41
N GLU A 65 -23.26 -8.50 -14.20
CA GLU A 65 -21.95 -9.02 -14.63
C GLU A 65 -21.30 -9.92 -13.57
N LYS A 66 -21.79 -9.85 -12.32
CA LYS A 66 -21.29 -10.65 -11.21
C LYS A 66 -21.57 -12.14 -11.39
N ALA A 67 -22.80 -12.51 -11.74
CA ALA A 67 -23.22 -13.91 -11.76
C ALA A 67 -22.51 -14.76 -12.83
N GLY A 68 -22.08 -15.97 -12.44
CA GLY A 68 -21.53 -16.97 -13.36
C GLY A 68 -20.05 -16.75 -13.66
N ALA A 69 -19.72 -16.26 -14.86
CA ALA A 69 -18.33 -16.24 -15.34
C ALA A 69 -17.38 -15.41 -14.45
N ALA A 70 -17.84 -14.30 -13.88
CA ALA A 70 -17.01 -13.47 -13.00
C ALA A 70 -16.82 -14.11 -11.60
N GLU A 71 -17.83 -14.82 -11.09
CA GLU A 71 -17.74 -15.61 -9.85
C GLU A 71 -16.76 -16.76 -10.00
N ASP A 72 -16.87 -17.53 -11.09
CA ASP A 72 -15.98 -18.65 -11.38
C ASP A 72 -14.53 -18.17 -11.53
N ALA A 73 -14.31 -17.08 -12.27
CA ALA A 73 -12.99 -16.49 -12.44
C ALA A 73 -12.39 -16.00 -11.11
N LEU A 74 -13.18 -15.37 -10.24
CA LEU A 74 -12.72 -14.95 -8.90
C LEU A 74 -12.33 -16.17 -8.07
N PHE A 75 -13.17 -17.20 -8.06
CA PHE A 75 -12.92 -18.41 -7.29
C PHE A 75 -11.62 -19.10 -7.71
N GLU A 76 -11.41 -19.28 -9.02
CA GLU A 76 -10.17 -19.86 -9.57
C GLU A 76 -8.93 -19.02 -9.22
N GLN A 77 -9.03 -17.70 -9.34
CA GLN A 77 -7.94 -16.78 -8.97
C GLN A 77 -7.59 -16.87 -7.48
N GLU A 78 -8.59 -16.91 -6.59
CA GLU A 78 -8.37 -17.05 -5.16
C GLU A 78 -7.75 -18.41 -4.80
N VAL A 79 -8.23 -19.49 -5.42
CA VAL A 79 -7.67 -20.84 -5.22
C VAL A 79 -6.20 -20.88 -5.63
N ASN A 80 -5.85 -20.31 -6.77
CA ASN A 80 -4.47 -20.24 -7.24
C ASN A 80 -3.60 -19.40 -6.29
N ALA A 81 -4.09 -18.24 -5.83
CA ALA A 81 -3.38 -17.42 -4.85
C ALA A 81 -3.13 -18.16 -3.52
N VAL A 82 -4.10 -18.96 -3.04
CA VAL A 82 -3.92 -19.79 -1.85
C VAL A 82 -2.89 -20.90 -2.09
N LYS A 83 -2.91 -21.55 -3.26
CA LYS A 83 -1.92 -22.58 -3.63
C LYS A 83 -0.51 -22.00 -3.67
N GLU A 84 -0.32 -20.86 -4.31
CA GLU A 84 0.97 -20.14 -4.35
C GLU A 84 1.44 -19.73 -2.95
N TRP A 85 0.51 -19.21 -2.13
CA TRP A 85 0.82 -18.85 -0.74
C TRP A 85 1.29 -20.06 0.07
N TRP A 86 0.63 -21.22 -0.08
CA TRP A 86 1.02 -22.46 0.57
C TRP A 86 2.32 -23.07 0.04
N ALA A 87 2.70 -22.78 -1.20
CA ALA A 87 3.98 -23.18 -1.77
C ALA A 87 5.16 -22.36 -1.22
N SER A 88 4.90 -21.27 -0.48
CA SER A 88 5.97 -20.47 0.12
C SER A 88 6.77 -21.27 1.17
N PRO A 89 8.08 -20.97 1.38
CA PRO A 89 8.93 -21.70 2.33
C PRO A 89 8.41 -21.72 3.76
N ARG A 90 7.53 -20.76 4.11
CA ARG A 90 6.89 -20.69 5.42
C ARG A 90 6.09 -21.95 5.77
N TYR A 91 5.54 -22.63 4.77
CA TYR A 91 4.66 -23.79 4.98
C TYR A 91 5.32 -25.12 4.61
N GLU A 92 6.64 -25.13 4.42
CA GLU A 92 7.38 -26.35 4.14
C GLU A 92 7.14 -27.40 5.24
N GLY A 93 6.85 -28.64 4.83
CA GLY A 93 6.56 -29.75 5.74
C GLY A 93 5.18 -29.76 6.40
N ILE A 94 4.34 -28.72 6.22
CA ILE A 94 3.00 -28.67 6.81
C ILE A 94 2.00 -29.47 5.98
N LYS A 95 1.48 -30.56 6.55
CA LYS A 95 0.43 -31.41 5.95
C LYS A 95 -0.96 -30.90 6.31
N ARG A 96 -1.80 -30.63 5.30
CA ARG A 96 -3.19 -30.17 5.45
C ARG A 96 -4.15 -31.26 4.97
N PRO A 97 -5.11 -31.73 5.79
CA PRO A 97 -6.10 -32.74 5.38
C PRO A 97 -7.31 -32.12 4.64
N TYR A 98 -7.10 -31.01 3.92
CA TYR A 98 -8.12 -30.27 3.18
C TYR A 98 -7.46 -29.54 2.00
N SER A 99 -8.25 -29.25 0.98
CA SER A 99 -7.78 -28.60 -0.24
C SER A 99 -7.81 -27.07 -0.16
N ALA A 100 -7.21 -26.39 -1.14
CA ALA A 100 -7.26 -24.93 -1.22
C ALA A 100 -8.68 -24.47 -1.60
N GLU A 101 -9.35 -25.25 -2.45
CA GLU A 101 -10.73 -25.11 -2.89
C GLU A 101 -11.68 -25.15 -1.68
N ASP A 102 -11.48 -26.10 -0.76
CA ASP A 102 -12.28 -26.18 0.47
C ASP A 102 -12.14 -24.90 1.30
N VAL A 103 -10.93 -24.37 1.42
CA VAL A 103 -10.67 -23.13 2.18
C VAL A 103 -11.32 -21.93 1.52
N VAL A 104 -11.18 -21.77 0.20
CA VAL A 104 -11.76 -20.65 -0.54
C VAL A 104 -13.28 -20.72 -0.55
N SER A 105 -13.88 -21.92 -0.64
CA SER A 105 -15.34 -22.09 -0.59
C SER A 105 -16.01 -21.58 0.69
N LYS A 106 -15.23 -21.41 1.77
CA LYS A 106 -15.70 -20.89 3.06
C LYS A 106 -15.36 -19.42 3.28
N ARG A 107 -14.61 -18.80 2.36
CA ARG A 107 -14.30 -17.38 2.44
C ARG A 107 -15.52 -16.58 1.99
N GLY A 108 -15.71 -15.43 2.64
CA GLY A 108 -16.60 -14.41 2.12
C GLY A 108 -15.96 -13.66 0.95
N SER A 109 -16.76 -12.96 0.17
CA SER A 109 -16.31 -12.19 -0.99
C SER A 109 -15.69 -10.84 -0.64
N LEU A 110 -15.61 -10.48 0.65
CA LEU A 110 -14.92 -9.28 1.14
C LEU A 110 -13.70 -9.71 1.95
N GLN A 111 -12.53 -9.67 1.31
CA GLN A 111 -11.28 -10.04 1.94
C GLN A 111 -10.75 -8.91 2.84
N GLN A 112 -10.09 -9.30 3.94
CA GLN A 112 -9.56 -8.36 4.93
C GLN A 112 -8.08 -8.61 5.17
N SER A 113 -7.29 -7.54 5.28
CA SER A 113 -5.92 -7.64 5.76
C SER A 113 -5.84 -7.37 7.26
N TYR A 114 -5.18 -8.27 8.00
CA TYR A 114 -5.02 -8.15 9.44
C TYR A 114 -3.59 -7.70 9.81
N PRO A 115 -3.44 -6.74 10.74
CA PRO A 115 -2.13 -6.29 11.21
C PRO A 115 -1.36 -7.39 11.96
N SER A 116 -2.07 -8.38 12.51
CA SER A 116 -1.47 -9.57 13.13
C SER A 116 -0.63 -10.39 12.14
N SER A 117 -0.97 -10.38 10.85
CA SER A 117 -0.19 -11.05 9.80
C SER A 117 1.22 -10.49 9.68
N LEU A 118 1.41 -9.18 9.91
CA LEU A 118 2.73 -8.55 9.95
C LEU A 118 3.54 -9.07 11.14
N MET A 119 2.94 -9.11 12.34
CA MET A 119 3.60 -9.63 13.54
C MET A 119 3.93 -11.13 13.41
N ALA A 120 3.08 -11.91 12.74
CA ALA A 120 3.35 -13.32 12.48
C ALA A 120 4.55 -13.51 11.53
N ARG A 121 4.71 -12.64 10.51
CA ARG A 121 5.90 -12.62 9.65
C ARG A 121 7.16 -12.26 10.42
N LYS A 122 7.07 -11.24 11.30
CA LYS A 122 8.17 -10.87 12.20
C LYS A 122 8.59 -12.05 13.07
N LEU A 123 7.64 -12.70 13.73
CA LEU A 123 7.91 -13.85 14.61
C LEU A 123 8.54 -15.01 13.85
N PHE A 124 8.01 -15.35 12.67
CA PHE A 124 8.57 -16.40 11.82
C PHE A 124 10.04 -16.15 11.47
N ASN A 125 10.38 -14.92 11.05
CA ASN A 125 11.76 -14.56 10.74
C ASN A 125 12.66 -14.67 11.98
N LEU A 126 12.21 -14.18 13.14
CA LEU A 126 12.99 -14.27 14.38
C LEU A 126 13.26 -15.71 14.80
N LEU A 127 12.27 -16.60 14.64
CA LEU A 127 12.43 -18.02 14.95
C LEU A 127 13.46 -18.68 14.03
N ASN A 128 13.41 -18.41 12.73
CA ASN A 128 14.36 -18.96 11.77
C ASN A 128 15.78 -18.44 12.01
N ASP A 129 15.94 -17.13 12.27
CA ASP A 129 17.23 -16.52 12.55
C ASP A 129 17.89 -17.11 13.81
N LYS A 130 17.08 -17.38 14.85
CA LYS A 130 17.54 -17.95 16.11
C LYS A 130 17.80 -19.44 16.00
N ALA A 131 16.94 -20.17 15.30
CA ALA A 131 17.14 -21.59 15.01
C ALA A 131 18.42 -21.83 14.20
N ALA A 132 18.71 -20.98 13.19
CA ALA A 132 19.94 -21.05 12.41
C ALA A 132 21.21 -20.81 13.27
N LYS A 133 21.09 -20.04 14.36
CA LYS A 133 22.17 -19.80 15.33
C LYS A 133 22.20 -20.82 16.46
N GLY A 134 21.20 -21.69 16.59
CA GLY A 134 21.04 -22.61 17.71
C GLY A 134 20.67 -21.92 19.03
N GLU A 135 20.10 -20.71 18.98
CA GLU A 135 19.75 -19.92 20.18
C GLU A 135 18.24 -19.98 20.49
N PRO A 136 17.84 -19.93 21.78
CA PRO A 136 16.43 -19.84 22.15
C PRO A 136 15.85 -18.41 22.07
N LEU A 137 14.51 -18.31 21.98
CA LEU A 137 13.75 -17.06 22.14
C LEU A 137 13.12 -17.00 23.54
N HIS A 138 13.55 -16.05 24.37
CA HIS A 138 13.03 -15.86 25.72
C HIS A 138 11.78 -14.98 25.74
N THR A 139 10.79 -15.31 26.58
CA THR A 139 9.60 -14.49 26.83
C THR A 139 9.28 -14.47 28.33
N ARG A 140 8.58 -13.43 28.80
CA ARG A 140 8.07 -13.34 30.17
C ARG A 140 6.64 -12.81 30.11
N LYS A 141 5.73 -13.41 30.89
CA LYS A 141 4.40 -12.83 31.13
C LYS A 141 4.56 -11.65 32.09
N SER A 142 4.17 -10.47 31.63
CA SER A 142 4.04 -9.26 32.47
C SER A 142 2.87 -9.38 33.43
#